data_AF-P08459-F1
#
_entry.id   AF-P08459-F1
#
_cell.length_a   1.000
_cell.length_b   1.000
_cell.length_c   1.000
_cell.angle_alpha   90.00
_cell.angle_beta   90.00
_cell.angle_gamma   90.00
#
_symmetry.space_group_name_H-M   'P 1'
#
loop_
_entity.id
_entity.type
_entity.pdbx_description
1 polymer ?
#
loop_
_entity_poly.entity_id
_entity_poly.type
_entity_poly.pdbx_seq_one_letter_code
_entity_poly.pdbx_strand_id
1 'polypeptide(L)'
;MPIWKTQTFFTSISVIQIVNKETKVSTKKEKDSMLNQLNTILRFLFLFLQLIKSSAAVEPNGGPNILDHNIMLVNTNATIPKKEQTDFEVISPTKQTQVDEDCKKGLYHIENAGNLIELQAKCWKVVGNIEISSNYSGSLIDLGLIREIEGDLIIKNNKHIFRIQGYNLESLGKLELDSLTSFVSLDFPALKEVETVDWRVLPILSSVVINGNIKKIKNIIISDTALTSIDYFNNVKKVDIFNINNNRFLENLFASLESVTKQLTVHSNAKELELDLSNLHTVENMTIKDVSEIKLAKLSSVNSSLEFIENQFSSLELPLLAKVQGTLGLIDNKNLKKLNFSNATDIQGGLMIANNTELAKIDFFPKLRQIGGAIYFEGSFDKIDLPELKLVKGSAYIKSSSEELNCEEFTSPKAGRSIIRGGKIECTSGMKSKMLNVDEEGNVLGKQETDNDNGKKEKGKNGAKSQGSSKKMENSAPKNIFIDAFKMSVYAVFTVLFSIIF
;
A
#
# COMPACT_ATOMS: atom_id res chain seq x y z
N MET A 1 7.15 -48.46 24.29
CA MET A 1 7.13 -47.38 25.30
C MET A 1 7.77 -46.13 24.71
N PRO A 2 7.00 -45.07 24.42
CA PRO A 2 7.50 -43.74 24.20
C PRO A 2 7.41 -42.93 25.51
N ILE A 3 8.45 -42.17 25.79
CA ILE A 3 8.43 -40.96 26.62
C ILE A 3 9.13 -39.99 25.65
N TRP A 4 8.53 -38.91 25.20
CA TRP A 4 8.62 -37.59 25.82
C TRP A 4 7.53 -36.74 25.14
N LYS A 5 6.36 -36.63 25.79
CA LYS A 5 5.30 -35.67 25.49
C LYS A 5 4.78 -35.19 26.83
N THR A 6 5.13 -33.96 27.24
CA THR A 6 4.31 -33.08 28.10
C THR A 6 5.11 -31.83 28.43
N GLN A 7 5.13 -30.84 27.53
CA GLN A 7 5.48 -29.47 27.92
C GLN A 7 4.78 -28.46 27.02
N THR A 8 3.45 -28.52 26.98
CA THR A 8 2.63 -27.51 26.26
C THR A 8 1.25 -27.25 26.87
N PHE A 9 0.97 -27.71 28.11
CA PHE A 9 -0.39 -27.61 28.68
C PHE A 9 -0.64 -26.50 29.72
N PHE A 10 0.21 -25.47 29.81
CA PHE A 10 0.02 -24.41 30.81
C PHE A 10 -0.25 -22.99 30.29
N THR A 11 -0.45 -22.77 28.98
CA THR A 11 -0.77 -21.42 28.48
C THR A 11 -2.27 -21.10 28.36
N SER A 12 -3.17 -22.06 28.57
CA SER A 12 -4.62 -21.82 28.44
C SER A 12 -5.36 -21.51 29.76
N ILE A 13 -4.72 -21.64 30.93
CA ILE A 13 -5.36 -21.28 32.22
C ILE A 13 -5.10 -19.82 32.61
N SER A 14 -4.02 -19.19 32.13
CA SER A 14 -3.69 -17.81 32.49
C SER A 14 -4.63 -16.74 31.88
N VAL A 15 -5.41 -17.07 30.86
CA VAL A 15 -6.34 -16.11 30.24
C VAL A 15 -7.63 -15.94 31.06
N ILE A 16 -8.03 -16.92 31.87
CA ILE A 16 -9.29 -16.85 32.63
C ILE A 16 -9.12 -16.10 33.96
N GLN A 17 -7.91 -16.03 34.53
CA GLN A 17 -7.71 -15.33 35.81
C GLN A 17 -7.37 -13.83 35.71
N ILE A 18 -6.99 -13.32 34.55
CA ILE A 18 -6.63 -11.89 34.42
C ILE A 18 -7.87 -10.98 34.29
N VAL A 19 -9.03 -11.49 33.90
CA VAL A 19 -10.25 -10.66 33.79
C VAL A 19 -10.95 -10.42 35.14
N ASN A 20 -10.54 -11.08 36.24
CA ASN A 20 -11.28 -10.97 37.50
C ASN A 20 -10.74 -9.96 38.52
N LYS A 21 -9.81 -9.06 38.14
CA LYS A 21 -9.31 -8.03 39.07
C LYS A 21 -9.58 -6.58 38.73
N GLU A 22 -10.06 -6.28 37.54
CA GLU A 22 -10.49 -4.93 37.18
C GLU A 22 -11.80 -5.02 36.41
N THR A 23 -12.77 -4.16 36.74
CA THR A 23 -14.17 -4.12 36.26
C THR A 23 -15.18 -4.98 37.03
N LYS A 24 -15.51 -4.50 38.23
CA LYS A 24 -16.86 -4.65 38.77
C LYS A 24 -17.85 -4.02 37.75
N VAL A 25 -18.97 -4.71 37.52
CA VAL A 25 -20.16 -4.26 36.78
C VAL A 25 -20.06 -4.31 35.24
N SER A 26 -19.79 -5.48 34.66
CA SER A 26 -20.37 -5.78 33.33
C SER A 26 -21.78 -6.32 33.55
N THR A 27 -22.75 -5.61 32.99
CA THR A 27 -24.17 -5.91 33.17
C THR A 27 -24.52 -7.26 32.56
N LYS A 28 -25.44 -8.01 33.17
CA LYS A 28 -25.91 -9.33 32.67
C LYS A 28 -26.24 -9.32 31.16
N LYS A 29 -26.74 -8.18 30.66
CA LYS A 29 -27.08 -7.93 29.26
C LYS A 29 -25.87 -7.96 28.31
N GLU A 30 -24.70 -7.47 28.73
CA GLU A 30 -23.47 -7.53 27.92
C GLU A 30 -22.91 -8.94 27.83
N LYS A 31 -22.95 -9.70 28.94
CA LYS A 31 -22.57 -11.12 28.94
C LYS A 31 -23.49 -11.94 28.02
N ASP A 32 -24.80 -11.71 28.08
CA ASP A 32 -25.76 -12.40 27.22
C ASP A 32 -25.57 -12.04 25.73
N SER A 33 -25.24 -10.78 25.42
CA SER A 33 -24.92 -10.33 24.06
C SER A 33 -23.65 -11.00 23.51
N MET A 34 -22.58 -11.01 24.30
CA MET A 34 -21.32 -11.69 23.95
C MET A 34 -21.51 -13.20 23.75
N LEU A 35 -22.32 -13.83 24.61
CA LEU A 35 -22.63 -15.25 24.49
C LEU A 35 -23.46 -15.57 23.24
N ASN A 36 -24.39 -14.69 22.85
CA ASN A 36 -25.14 -14.81 21.61
C ASN A 36 -24.27 -14.62 20.36
N GLN A 37 -23.34 -13.67 20.38
CA GLN A 37 -22.38 -13.50 19.28
C GLN A 37 -21.48 -14.72 19.15
N LEU A 38 -20.96 -15.25 20.26
CA LEU A 38 -20.14 -16.46 20.27
C LEU A 38 -20.91 -17.68 19.75
N ASN A 39 -22.17 -17.86 20.15
CA ASN A 39 -23.04 -18.92 19.65
C ASN A 39 -23.35 -18.77 18.15
N THR A 40 -23.46 -17.53 17.66
CA THR A 40 -23.67 -17.27 16.22
C THR A 40 -22.43 -17.65 15.41
N ILE A 41 -21.24 -17.27 15.89
CA ILE A 41 -19.96 -17.65 15.28
C ILE A 41 -19.78 -19.18 15.31
N LEU A 42 -20.09 -19.84 16.42
CA LEU A 42 -20.01 -21.30 16.52
C LEU A 42 -20.95 -22.00 15.54
N ARG A 43 -22.17 -21.49 15.33
CA ARG A 43 -23.12 -22.04 14.35
C ARG A 43 -22.61 -21.90 12.92
N PHE A 44 -22.01 -20.75 12.57
CA PHE A 44 -21.38 -20.57 11.26
C PHE A 44 -20.20 -21.52 11.06
N LEU A 45 -19.36 -21.70 12.08
CA LEU A 45 -18.24 -22.64 12.03
C LEU A 45 -18.73 -24.09 11.87
N PHE A 46 -19.83 -24.46 12.52
CA PHE A 46 -20.44 -25.79 12.39
C PHE A 46 -21.01 -26.04 10.99
N LEU A 47 -21.70 -25.05 10.40
CA LEU A 47 -22.18 -25.12 9.01
C LEU A 47 -21.02 -25.23 8.02
N PHE A 48 -19.93 -24.51 8.26
CA PHE A 48 -18.73 -24.57 7.43
C PHE A 48 -18.03 -25.95 7.54
N LEU A 49 -17.94 -26.51 8.75
CA LEU A 49 -17.43 -27.87 8.96
C LEU A 49 -18.32 -28.95 8.33
N GLN A 50 -19.65 -28.75 8.26
CA GLN A 50 -20.55 -29.64 7.54
C GLN A 50 -20.32 -29.59 6.03
N LEU A 51 -20.05 -28.40 5.48
CA LEU A 51 -19.70 -28.22 4.06
C LEU A 51 -18.34 -28.86 3.71
N ILE A 52 -17.38 -28.85 4.63
CA ILE A 52 -16.10 -29.53 4.41
C ILE A 52 -16.28 -31.06 4.48
N LYS A 53 -17.09 -31.56 5.41
CA LYS A 53 -17.33 -33.01 5.54
C LYS A 53 -18.10 -33.64 4.38
N SER A 54 -18.88 -32.89 3.61
CA SER A 54 -19.51 -33.44 2.40
C SER A 54 -18.54 -33.66 1.24
N SER A 55 -17.29 -33.18 1.33
CA SER A 55 -16.28 -33.32 0.27
C SER A 55 -15.27 -34.46 0.48
N ALA A 56 -15.37 -35.23 1.56
CA ALA A 56 -14.40 -36.29 1.87
C ALA A 56 -15.07 -37.64 2.16
N ALA A 57 -15.69 -38.25 1.13
CA ALA A 57 -16.11 -39.65 1.19
C ALA A 57 -16.36 -40.23 -0.21
N VAL A 58 -15.33 -40.43 -1.04
CA VAL A 58 -15.34 -41.49 -2.06
C VAL A 58 -13.90 -41.99 -2.24
N GLU A 59 -13.58 -43.12 -1.62
CA GLU A 59 -12.38 -43.91 -1.93
C GLU A 59 -12.53 -44.58 -3.31
N PRO A 60 -11.42 -44.80 -4.04
CA PRO A 60 -11.46 -45.33 -5.39
C PRO A 60 -11.51 -46.87 -5.33
N ASN A 61 -12.64 -47.46 -5.66
CA ASN A 61 -12.72 -48.89 -5.98
C ASN A 61 -13.15 -49.07 -7.43
N GLY A 62 -12.26 -49.73 -8.18
CA GLY A 62 -12.42 -49.99 -9.60
C GLY A 62 -13.56 -50.95 -9.92
N GLY A 63 -14.07 -50.78 -11.15
CA GLY A 63 -14.94 -51.72 -11.84
C GLY A 63 -15.31 -51.13 -13.20
N PRO A 64 -14.92 -51.75 -14.32
CA PRO A 64 -15.30 -51.29 -15.65
C PRO A 64 -16.66 -51.88 -16.04
N ASN A 65 -17.50 -51.09 -16.71
CA ASN A 65 -18.28 -51.50 -17.89
C ASN A 65 -19.28 -50.39 -18.25
N ILE A 66 -19.08 -49.76 -19.41
CA ILE A 66 -19.92 -49.88 -20.61
C ILE A 66 -21.29 -49.23 -20.42
N LEU A 67 -21.47 -48.07 -21.07
CA LEU A 67 -22.74 -47.64 -21.64
C LEU A 67 -22.47 -46.69 -22.82
N ASP A 68 -22.52 -47.31 -24.00
CA ASP A 68 -23.20 -46.85 -25.20
C ASP A 68 -22.90 -45.44 -25.72
N HIS A 69 -21.88 -45.35 -26.57
CA HIS A 69 -21.96 -44.52 -27.76
C HIS A 69 -22.05 -45.40 -29.00
N ASN A 70 -23.23 -45.30 -29.61
CA ASN A 70 -23.65 -45.90 -30.86
C ASN A 70 -22.60 -45.71 -31.95
N ILE A 71 -21.79 -46.74 -32.19
CA ILE A 71 -21.06 -46.90 -33.43
C ILE A 71 -21.83 -47.94 -34.24
N MET A 72 -22.66 -47.46 -35.15
CA MET A 72 -23.32 -48.29 -36.15
C MET A 72 -22.25 -48.95 -37.01
N LEU A 73 -22.01 -50.25 -36.77
CA LEU A 73 -21.30 -51.13 -37.69
C LEU A 73 -22.23 -51.45 -38.85
N VAL A 74 -22.16 -50.64 -39.91
CA VAL A 74 -22.83 -50.95 -41.17
C VAL A 74 -22.06 -52.09 -41.83
N ASN A 75 -22.75 -53.22 -41.93
CA ASN A 75 -22.32 -54.46 -42.54
C ASN A 75 -22.27 -54.27 -44.07
N THR A 76 -21.10 -54.05 -44.65
CA THR A 76 -20.93 -53.83 -46.11
C THR A 76 -20.14 -54.96 -46.76
N ASN A 77 -20.71 -56.17 -46.74
CA ASN A 77 -20.56 -57.10 -47.86
C ASN A 77 -21.52 -56.67 -48.97
N ALA A 78 -21.23 -55.54 -49.62
CA ALA A 78 -21.93 -55.13 -50.83
C ALA A 78 -20.97 -54.35 -51.73
N THR A 79 -20.83 -54.89 -52.94
CA THR A 79 -19.91 -54.54 -54.01
C THR A 79 -19.83 -53.05 -54.29
N ILE A 80 -18.59 -52.54 -54.29
CA ILE A 80 -18.16 -51.17 -54.55
C ILE A 80 -18.69 -50.64 -55.90
N PRO A 81 -19.54 -49.59 -55.94
CA PRO A 81 -19.67 -48.74 -57.11
C PRO A 81 -18.67 -47.58 -57.02
N LYS A 82 -18.13 -47.20 -58.18
CA LYS A 82 -16.99 -46.31 -58.33
C LYS A 82 -17.22 -44.90 -57.76
N LYS A 83 -16.26 -44.54 -56.89
CA LYS A 83 -15.80 -43.23 -56.43
C LYS A 83 -16.08 -42.05 -57.39
N GLU A 84 -16.95 -41.13 -56.98
CA GLU A 84 -16.89 -39.72 -57.37
C GLU A 84 -16.23 -38.94 -56.23
N GLN A 85 -15.14 -38.23 -56.54
CA GLN A 85 -14.42 -37.36 -55.62
C GLN A 85 -15.25 -36.10 -55.35
N THR A 86 -15.58 -35.86 -54.08
CA THR A 86 -16.03 -34.56 -53.60
C THR A 86 -14.93 -33.94 -52.77
N ASP A 87 -14.41 -32.81 -53.26
CA ASP A 87 -13.41 -31.99 -52.58
C ASP A 87 -14.03 -31.33 -51.34
N PHE A 88 -13.54 -31.71 -50.15
CA PHE A 88 -13.88 -31.03 -48.91
C PHE A 88 -12.97 -29.82 -48.74
N GLU A 89 -13.50 -28.64 -49.05
CA GLU A 89 -12.85 -27.37 -48.77
C GLU A 89 -12.98 -27.04 -47.27
N VAL A 90 -11.85 -26.99 -46.57
CA VAL A 90 -11.76 -26.66 -45.15
C VAL A 90 -11.97 -25.16 -44.98
N ILE A 91 -13.21 -24.76 -44.66
CA ILE A 91 -13.57 -23.38 -44.37
C ILE A 91 -12.91 -22.97 -43.05
N SER A 92 -11.83 -22.19 -43.13
CA SER A 92 -11.26 -21.51 -41.97
C SER A 92 -12.22 -20.42 -41.49
N PRO A 93 -12.49 -20.28 -40.18
CA PRO A 93 -13.48 -19.33 -39.68
C PRO A 93 -13.04 -17.90 -39.98
N THR A 94 -13.83 -17.22 -40.82
CA THR A 94 -13.68 -15.81 -41.16
C THR A 94 -13.63 -15.01 -39.87
N LYS A 95 -12.51 -14.33 -39.61
CA LYS A 95 -12.35 -13.41 -38.47
C LYS A 95 -13.43 -12.34 -38.58
N GLN A 96 -14.54 -12.49 -37.86
CA GLN A 96 -15.62 -11.50 -37.81
C GLN A 96 -15.03 -10.19 -37.29
N THR A 97 -14.75 -9.25 -38.19
CA THR A 97 -14.18 -7.93 -37.87
C THR A 97 -15.24 -6.87 -37.67
N GLN A 98 -16.48 -7.11 -38.11
CA GLN A 98 -17.57 -6.14 -37.97
C GLN A 98 -18.39 -6.44 -36.72
N VAL A 99 -18.46 -5.45 -35.84
CA VAL A 99 -19.29 -5.42 -34.63
C VAL A 99 -20.67 -4.88 -35.02
N ASP A 100 -21.72 -5.58 -34.61
CA ASP A 100 -23.12 -5.16 -34.82
C ASP A 100 -23.36 -3.76 -34.24
N GLU A 101 -24.21 -2.96 -34.89
CA GLU A 101 -24.57 -1.63 -34.40
C GLU A 101 -25.31 -1.71 -33.05
N ASP A 102 -26.05 -2.80 -32.81
CA ASP A 102 -26.69 -3.07 -31.51
C ASP A 102 -25.67 -3.26 -30.38
N CYS A 103 -24.42 -3.56 -30.73
CA CYS A 103 -23.29 -3.70 -29.81
C CYS A 103 -22.49 -2.39 -29.63
N LYS A 104 -22.98 -1.27 -30.19
CA LYS A 104 -22.40 0.08 -30.04
C LYS A 104 -23.39 1.02 -29.36
N LYS A 105 -23.27 1.15 -28.03
CA LYS A 105 -24.10 2.05 -27.23
C LYS A 105 -23.26 2.62 -26.12
N GLY A 106 -23.36 3.93 -25.86
CA GLY A 106 -22.56 4.57 -24.81
C GLY A 106 -22.68 3.89 -23.44
N LEU A 107 -23.85 3.34 -23.10
CA LEU A 107 -24.10 2.63 -21.85
C LEU A 107 -25.14 1.50 -22.00
N TYR A 108 -24.77 0.32 -21.53
CA TYR A 108 -25.65 -0.84 -21.30
C TYR A 108 -25.95 -0.94 -19.81
N HIS A 109 -27.17 -0.56 -19.42
CA HIS A 109 -27.64 -0.74 -18.05
C HIS A 109 -28.27 -2.13 -17.90
N ILE A 110 -27.70 -2.96 -17.02
CA ILE A 110 -28.12 -4.35 -16.81
C ILE A 110 -28.88 -4.42 -15.48
N GLU A 111 -30.21 -4.49 -15.56
CA GLU A 111 -31.06 -4.54 -14.36
C GLU A 111 -31.22 -5.96 -13.81
N ASN A 112 -31.15 -6.95 -14.70
CA ASN A 112 -31.38 -8.34 -14.37
C ASN A 112 -30.61 -9.30 -15.30
N ALA A 113 -30.62 -10.59 -14.97
CA ALA A 113 -29.92 -11.61 -15.74
C ALA A 113 -30.39 -11.72 -17.20
N GLY A 114 -31.66 -11.42 -17.49
CA GLY A 114 -32.19 -11.43 -18.86
C GLY A 114 -31.49 -10.42 -19.76
N ASN A 115 -31.27 -9.19 -19.28
CA ASN A 115 -30.54 -8.17 -20.05
C ASN A 115 -29.10 -8.60 -20.34
N LEU A 116 -28.44 -9.23 -19.38
CA LEU A 116 -27.08 -9.74 -19.55
C LEU A 116 -27.02 -10.88 -20.56
N ILE A 117 -27.99 -11.81 -20.49
CA ILE A 117 -28.13 -12.93 -21.43
C ILE A 117 -28.38 -12.44 -22.86
N GLU A 118 -29.20 -11.40 -23.03
CA GLU A 118 -29.44 -10.80 -24.34
C GLU A 118 -28.16 -10.16 -24.91
N LEU A 119 -27.41 -9.44 -24.08
CA LEU A 119 -26.17 -8.80 -24.49
C LEU A 119 -25.10 -9.83 -24.91
N GLN A 120 -24.86 -10.85 -24.08
CA GLN A 120 -23.85 -11.89 -24.37
C GLN A 120 -24.19 -12.74 -25.60
N ALA A 121 -25.47 -12.87 -25.95
CA ALA A 121 -25.92 -13.65 -27.10
C ALA A 121 -25.68 -12.93 -28.43
N LYS A 122 -25.70 -11.59 -28.40
CA LYS A 122 -25.53 -10.74 -29.60
C LYS A 122 -24.10 -10.25 -29.77
N CYS A 123 -23.43 -9.92 -28.66
CA CYS A 123 -22.19 -9.15 -28.68
C CYS A 123 -21.01 -9.97 -28.17
N TRP A 124 -20.09 -10.33 -29.05
CA TRP A 124 -18.76 -10.81 -28.65
C TRP A 124 -17.82 -9.65 -28.32
N LYS A 125 -18.06 -8.47 -28.89
CA LYS A 125 -17.41 -7.19 -28.55
C LYS A 125 -18.48 -6.16 -28.25
N VAL A 126 -18.33 -5.44 -27.14
CA VAL A 126 -19.20 -4.35 -26.71
C VAL A 126 -18.43 -3.03 -26.85
N VAL A 127 -19.00 -2.05 -27.55
CA VAL A 127 -18.47 -0.68 -27.61
C VAL A 127 -19.34 0.20 -26.71
N GLY A 128 -18.73 0.74 -25.66
CA GLY A 128 -19.36 1.48 -24.57
C GLY A 128 -19.34 0.74 -23.24
N ASN A 129 -19.95 1.35 -22.22
CA ASN A 129 -19.84 0.88 -20.83
C ASN A 129 -20.94 -0.14 -20.50
N ILE A 130 -20.63 -1.15 -19.70
CA ILE A 130 -21.59 -2.06 -19.08
C ILE A 130 -21.71 -1.69 -17.61
N GLU A 131 -22.89 -1.25 -17.19
CA GLU A 131 -23.19 -0.96 -15.79
C GLU A 131 -24.19 -1.99 -15.26
N ILE A 132 -23.79 -2.74 -14.24
CA ILE A 132 -24.69 -3.62 -13.51
C ILE A 132 -25.42 -2.81 -12.45
N SER A 133 -26.75 -2.83 -12.50
CA SER A 133 -27.60 -2.10 -11.56
C SER A 133 -27.31 -2.49 -10.11
N SER A 134 -27.35 -1.51 -9.20
CA SER A 134 -27.28 -1.76 -7.75
C SER A 134 -28.41 -2.66 -7.25
N ASN A 135 -29.52 -2.72 -7.98
CA ASN A 135 -30.68 -3.58 -7.71
C ASN A 135 -30.60 -4.96 -8.40
N TYR A 136 -29.52 -5.26 -9.11
CA TYR A 136 -29.33 -6.58 -9.72
C TYR A 136 -29.38 -7.67 -8.64
N SER A 137 -30.38 -8.55 -8.73
CA SER A 137 -30.70 -9.53 -7.69
C SER A 137 -29.97 -10.87 -7.85
N GLY A 138 -29.38 -11.12 -9.02
CA GLY A 138 -28.59 -12.32 -9.25
C GLY A 138 -27.29 -12.30 -8.46
N SER A 139 -26.85 -13.48 -8.02
CA SER A 139 -25.59 -13.65 -7.27
C SER A 139 -24.37 -13.84 -8.18
N LEU A 140 -24.57 -14.09 -9.47
CA LEU A 140 -23.52 -14.33 -10.45
C LEU A 140 -23.66 -13.34 -11.60
N ILE A 141 -22.58 -12.66 -11.95
CA ILE A 141 -22.41 -11.97 -13.22
C ILE A 141 -21.55 -12.86 -14.11
N ASP A 142 -22.13 -13.31 -15.22
CA ASP A 142 -21.41 -14.07 -16.24
C ASP A 142 -21.41 -13.28 -17.54
N LEU A 143 -20.22 -12.90 -18.02
CA LEU A 143 -20.06 -12.17 -19.28
C LEU A 143 -20.14 -13.10 -20.51
N GLY A 144 -20.22 -14.41 -20.31
CA GLY A 144 -20.46 -15.39 -21.37
C GLY A 144 -19.43 -15.33 -22.50
N LEU A 145 -19.90 -15.02 -23.71
CA LEU A 145 -19.10 -15.00 -24.93
C LEU A 145 -18.40 -13.65 -25.20
N ILE A 146 -18.63 -12.64 -24.35
CA ILE A 146 -17.98 -11.33 -24.49
C ILE A 146 -16.46 -11.50 -24.33
N ARG A 147 -15.72 -11.02 -25.33
CA ARG A 147 -14.25 -11.04 -25.40
C ARG A 147 -13.64 -9.67 -25.20
N GLU A 148 -14.33 -8.61 -25.62
CA GLU A 148 -13.81 -7.25 -25.57
C GLU A 148 -14.91 -6.28 -25.13
N ILE A 149 -14.57 -5.42 -24.18
CA ILE A 149 -15.37 -4.26 -23.81
C ILE A 149 -14.55 -3.02 -24.11
N GLU A 150 -14.85 -2.34 -25.22
CA GLU A 150 -14.29 -1.02 -25.53
C GLU A 150 -15.03 0.04 -24.71
N GLY A 151 -14.74 0.03 -23.40
CA GLY A 151 -15.43 0.77 -22.37
C GLY A 151 -15.26 0.09 -21.01
N ASP A 152 -16.07 0.49 -20.05
CA ASP A 152 -15.90 0.11 -18.65
C ASP A 152 -16.91 -0.96 -18.22
N LEU A 153 -16.50 -1.86 -17.32
CA LEU A 153 -17.40 -2.71 -16.54
C LEU A 153 -17.55 -2.09 -15.14
N ILE A 154 -18.75 -1.62 -14.83
CA ILE A 154 -19.05 -0.83 -13.64
C ILE A 154 -20.09 -1.59 -12.79
N ILE A 155 -19.72 -1.89 -11.54
CA ILE A 155 -20.61 -2.56 -10.58
C ILE A 155 -20.45 -1.87 -9.24
N LYS A 156 -21.53 -1.23 -8.77
CA LYS A 156 -21.50 -0.43 -7.54
C LYS A 156 -22.64 -0.79 -6.60
N ASN A 157 -22.39 -0.71 -5.30
CA ASN A 157 -23.40 -0.75 -4.24
C ASN A 157 -24.33 -1.99 -4.31
N ASN A 158 -23.78 -3.15 -4.67
CA ASN A 158 -24.55 -4.38 -4.80
C ASN A 158 -24.19 -5.37 -3.68
N LYS A 159 -25.21 -5.85 -2.96
CA LYS A 159 -25.07 -6.77 -1.82
C LYS A 159 -25.41 -8.23 -2.15
N HIS A 160 -25.70 -8.54 -3.41
CA HIS A 160 -26.15 -9.85 -3.86
C HIS A 160 -25.08 -10.57 -4.67
N ILE A 161 -24.35 -9.83 -5.51
CA ILE A 161 -23.30 -10.38 -6.38
C ILE A 161 -22.20 -10.98 -5.51
N PHE A 162 -22.04 -12.28 -5.66
CA PHE A 162 -21.05 -13.11 -4.99
C PHE A 162 -19.86 -13.41 -5.91
N ARG A 163 -20.11 -13.55 -7.21
CA ARG A 163 -19.11 -13.90 -8.21
C ARG A 163 -19.31 -13.12 -9.50
N ILE A 164 -18.20 -12.74 -10.12
CA ILE A 164 -18.15 -12.16 -11.46
C ILE A 164 -17.20 -13.03 -12.27
N GLN A 165 -17.66 -13.52 -13.42
CA GLN A 165 -16.86 -14.37 -14.31
C GLN A 165 -16.98 -13.93 -15.76
N GLY A 166 -15.91 -14.15 -16.50
CA GLY A 166 -15.77 -13.76 -17.90
C GLY A 166 -14.61 -14.53 -18.50
N TYR A 167 -14.81 -15.83 -18.69
CA TYR A 167 -13.75 -16.75 -19.13
C TYR A 167 -13.16 -16.39 -20.50
N ASN A 168 -13.92 -15.69 -21.34
CA ASN A 168 -13.52 -15.25 -22.66
C ASN A 168 -13.04 -13.79 -22.71
N LEU A 169 -13.18 -13.02 -21.64
CA LEU A 169 -12.88 -11.59 -21.64
C LEU A 169 -11.36 -11.37 -21.74
N GLU A 170 -10.90 -10.82 -22.86
CA GLU A 170 -9.50 -10.56 -23.15
C GLU A 170 -9.10 -9.11 -22.88
N SER A 171 -10.03 -8.16 -23.05
CA SER A 171 -9.75 -6.74 -22.84
C SER A 171 -10.95 -5.93 -22.36
N LEU A 172 -10.69 -4.95 -21.47
CA LEU A 172 -11.65 -3.91 -21.08
C LEU A 172 -10.96 -2.58 -20.76
N GLY A 173 -11.73 -1.49 -20.69
CA GLY A 173 -11.28 -0.17 -20.24
C GLY A 173 -11.04 -0.17 -18.73
N LYS A 174 -12.04 0.25 -17.95
CA LYS A 174 -12.01 0.22 -16.48
C LYS A 174 -12.79 -0.98 -15.93
N LEU A 175 -12.21 -1.67 -14.96
CA LEU A 175 -12.92 -2.59 -14.07
C LEU A 175 -13.20 -1.88 -12.75
N GLU A 176 -14.40 -1.34 -12.60
CA GLU A 176 -14.83 -0.61 -11.41
C GLU A 176 -15.77 -1.45 -10.55
N LEU A 177 -15.25 -1.89 -9.40
CA LEU A 177 -15.99 -2.66 -8.41
C LEU A 177 -15.99 -1.88 -7.10
N ASP A 178 -17.15 -1.35 -6.71
CA ASP A 178 -17.27 -0.49 -5.53
C ASP A 178 -18.39 -0.98 -4.61
N SER A 179 -18.09 -1.18 -3.33
CA SER A 179 -19.08 -1.44 -2.29
C SER A 179 -19.88 -2.71 -2.55
N LEU A 180 -19.18 -3.80 -2.90
CA LEU A 180 -19.76 -5.13 -3.14
C LEU A 180 -19.57 -6.02 -1.91
N THR A 181 -20.45 -5.87 -0.93
CA THR A 181 -20.30 -6.47 0.42
C THR A 181 -20.41 -8.00 0.47
N SER A 182 -21.02 -8.62 -0.55
CA SER A 182 -21.14 -10.08 -0.68
C SER A 182 -20.17 -10.68 -1.71
N PHE A 183 -19.33 -9.86 -2.34
CA PHE A 183 -18.48 -10.27 -3.45
C PHE A 183 -17.25 -11.04 -2.98
N VAL A 184 -17.11 -12.29 -3.42
CA VAL A 184 -16.06 -13.22 -2.98
C VAL A 184 -15.04 -13.53 -4.07
N SER A 185 -15.48 -13.64 -5.34
CA SER A 185 -14.59 -14.12 -6.40
C SER A 185 -14.73 -13.41 -7.75
N LEU A 186 -13.57 -13.08 -8.34
CA LEU A 186 -13.42 -12.59 -9.71
C LEU A 186 -12.72 -13.65 -10.55
N ASP A 187 -13.24 -13.98 -11.74
CA ASP A 187 -12.66 -15.01 -12.61
C ASP A 187 -12.58 -14.54 -14.07
N PHE A 188 -11.44 -13.95 -14.44
CA PHE A 188 -11.11 -13.44 -15.78
C PHE A 188 -9.75 -14.01 -16.27
N PRO A 189 -9.67 -15.32 -16.55
CA PRO A 189 -8.41 -16.00 -16.84
C PRO A 189 -7.82 -15.62 -18.21
N ALA A 190 -8.65 -15.15 -19.16
CA ALA A 190 -8.20 -14.72 -20.48
C ALA A 190 -7.77 -13.25 -20.56
N LEU A 191 -7.90 -12.49 -19.46
CA LEU A 191 -7.69 -11.05 -19.45
C LEU A 191 -6.21 -10.70 -19.70
N LYS A 192 -5.97 -9.89 -20.73
CA LYS A 192 -4.63 -9.43 -21.17
C LYS A 192 -4.46 -7.92 -21.12
N GLU A 193 -5.55 -7.17 -21.26
CA GLU A 193 -5.50 -5.70 -21.27
C GLU A 193 -6.62 -5.13 -20.42
N VAL A 194 -6.27 -4.25 -19.48
CA VAL A 194 -7.23 -3.49 -18.69
C VAL A 194 -6.62 -2.11 -18.43
N GLU A 195 -7.27 -1.03 -18.84
CA GLU A 195 -6.71 0.31 -18.62
C GLU A 195 -6.66 0.68 -17.12
N THR A 196 -7.71 0.38 -16.36
CA THR A 196 -7.79 0.70 -14.93
C THR A 196 -8.46 -0.41 -14.13
N VAL A 197 -7.82 -0.81 -13.03
CA VAL A 197 -8.42 -1.60 -11.96
C VAL A 197 -8.76 -0.66 -10.81
N ASP A 198 -10.05 -0.56 -10.46
CA ASP A 198 -10.54 0.31 -9.38
C ASP A 198 -11.47 -0.50 -8.48
N TRP A 199 -10.89 -1.11 -7.46
CA TRP A 199 -11.57 -2.00 -6.51
C TRP A 199 -11.61 -1.34 -5.15
N ARG A 200 -12.81 -1.09 -4.63
CA ARG A 200 -13.03 -0.39 -3.37
C ARG A 200 -14.11 -1.08 -2.57
N VAL A 201 -13.88 -1.24 -1.27
CA VAL A 201 -14.89 -1.76 -0.33
C VAL A 201 -15.42 -3.12 -0.78
N LEU A 202 -14.53 -4.11 -0.89
CA LEU A 202 -14.82 -5.50 -1.26
C LEU A 202 -14.45 -6.44 -0.09
N PRO A 203 -15.09 -6.30 1.09
CA PRO A 203 -14.56 -6.77 2.38
C PRO A 203 -14.39 -8.28 2.51
N ILE A 204 -14.94 -9.07 1.59
CA ILE A 204 -14.83 -10.54 1.57
C ILE A 204 -14.25 -11.08 0.24
N LEU A 205 -13.79 -10.21 -0.66
CA LEU A 205 -13.09 -10.62 -1.88
C LEU A 205 -11.79 -11.33 -1.48
N SER A 206 -11.71 -12.62 -1.78
CA SER A 206 -10.60 -13.49 -1.37
C SER A 206 -10.02 -14.31 -2.51
N SER A 207 -10.72 -14.42 -3.64
CA SER A 207 -10.26 -15.18 -4.81
C SER A 207 -10.30 -14.30 -6.06
N VAL A 208 -9.15 -14.12 -6.69
CA VAL A 208 -9.04 -13.47 -8.01
C VAL A 208 -8.29 -14.41 -8.93
N VAL A 209 -8.92 -14.80 -10.03
CA VAL A 209 -8.31 -15.64 -11.07
C VAL A 209 -8.08 -14.78 -12.29
N ILE A 210 -6.83 -14.35 -12.43
CA ILE A 210 -6.31 -13.65 -13.60
C ILE A 210 -4.98 -14.32 -13.92
N ASN A 211 -4.91 -15.05 -15.04
CA ASN A 211 -3.72 -15.82 -15.39
C ASN A 211 -2.65 -14.91 -16.01
N GLY A 212 -1.97 -14.13 -15.17
CA GLY A 212 -0.64 -13.52 -15.34
C GLY A 212 -0.33 -12.67 -16.58
N ASN A 213 -1.20 -12.58 -17.59
CA ASN A 213 -0.87 -12.03 -18.90
C ASN A 213 -1.33 -10.59 -19.10
N ILE A 214 -1.64 -9.86 -18.02
CA ILE A 214 -1.93 -8.43 -18.13
C ILE A 214 -0.65 -7.70 -18.59
N LYS A 215 -0.69 -7.18 -19.82
CA LYS A 215 0.43 -6.45 -20.45
C LYS A 215 0.30 -4.95 -20.36
N LYS A 216 -0.94 -4.46 -20.28
CA LYS A 216 -1.26 -3.05 -20.37
C LYS A 216 -2.27 -2.69 -19.29
N ILE A 217 -1.84 -1.80 -18.41
CA ILE A 217 -2.63 -1.19 -17.35
C ILE A 217 -2.01 0.14 -16.97
N LYS A 218 -2.85 1.14 -16.68
CA LYS A 218 -2.40 2.48 -16.26
C LYS A 218 -2.62 2.70 -14.77
N ASN A 219 -3.73 2.25 -14.21
CA ASN A 219 -4.05 2.51 -12.80
C ASN A 219 -4.45 1.22 -12.09
N ILE A 220 -3.85 0.98 -10.92
CA ILE A 220 -4.19 -0.11 -10.01
C ILE A 220 -4.58 0.53 -8.68
N ILE A 221 -5.85 0.39 -8.32
CA ILE A 221 -6.39 0.80 -7.02
C ILE A 221 -7.10 -0.41 -6.43
N ILE A 222 -6.58 -0.94 -5.32
CA ILE A 222 -7.17 -2.07 -4.61
C ILE A 222 -7.26 -1.70 -3.13
N SER A 223 -8.49 -1.48 -2.68
CA SER A 223 -8.83 -1.01 -1.33
C SER A 223 -9.85 -1.89 -0.64
N ASP A 224 -9.65 -2.11 0.65
CA ASP A 224 -10.63 -2.74 1.55
C ASP A 224 -11.07 -4.14 1.07
N THR A 225 -10.10 -4.97 0.69
CA THR A 225 -10.34 -6.36 0.29
C THR A 225 -9.91 -7.37 1.35
N ALA A 226 -10.28 -8.64 1.17
CA ALA A 226 -9.80 -9.76 1.97
C ALA A 226 -8.73 -10.60 1.26
N LEU A 227 -8.07 -10.04 0.25
CA LEU A 227 -6.98 -10.71 -0.47
C LEU A 227 -5.78 -10.91 0.44
N THR A 228 -5.17 -12.09 0.36
CA THR A 228 -3.93 -12.42 1.09
C THR A 228 -2.68 -12.18 0.26
N SER A 229 -2.81 -12.22 -1.07
CA SER A 229 -1.73 -11.99 -2.02
C SER A 229 -2.24 -11.28 -3.28
N ILE A 230 -1.37 -10.48 -3.89
CA ILE A 230 -1.59 -9.88 -5.22
C ILE A 230 -0.33 -10.12 -6.06
N ASP A 231 -0.47 -10.92 -7.12
CA ASP A 231 0.60 -11.30 -8.04
C ASP A 231 0.18 -11.27 -9.54
N TYR A 232 -1.05 -10.82 -9.83
CA TYR A 232 -1.62 -10.82 -11.18
C TYR A 232 -0.99 -9.79 -12.13
N PHE A 233 -0.21 -8.84 -11.60
CA PHE A 233 0.42 -7.74 -12.34
C PHE A 233 1.91 -7.95 -12.60
N ASN A 234 2.42 -9.17 -12.45
CA ASN A 234 3.85 -9.49 -12.58
C ASN A 234 4.47 -9.17 -13.95
N ASN A 235 3.67 -9.06 -15.02
CA ASN A 235 4.14 -8.68 -16.36
C ASN A 235 4.00 -7.18 -16.67
N VAL A 236 3.45 -6.40 -15.73
CA VAL A 236 3.26 -4.96 -15.89
C VAL A 236 4.55 -4.24 -15.56
N LYS A 237 5.04 -3.42 -16.49
CA LYS A 237 6.29 -2.65 -16.32
C LYS A 237 6.07 -1.19 -15.94
N LYS A 238 4.93 -0.62 -16.32
CA LYS A 238 4.68 0.80 -16.15
C LYS A 238 3.23 1.04 -15.80
N VAL A 239 3.01 1.87 -14.79
CA VAL A 239 1.69 2.39 -14.40
C VAL A 239 1.79 3.88 -14.10
N ASP A 240 0.66 4.56 -14.08
CA ASP A 240 0.54 5.92 -13.59
C ASP A 240 0.30 5.91 -12.07
N ILE A 241 -0.70 5.15 -11.64
CA ILE A 241 -1.12 5.06 -10.23
C ILE A 241 -1.03 3.61 -9.77
N PHE A 242 -0.37 3.39 -8.65
CA PHE A 242 -0.33 2.13 -7.92
C PHE A 242 -0.70 2.38 -6.46
N ASN A 243 -1.94 2.08 -6.07
CA ASN A 243 -2.47 2.36 -4.75
C ASN A 243 -3.09 1.11 -4.12
N ILE A 244 -2.40 0.54 -3.14
CA ILE A 244 -2.83 -0.67 -2.44
C ILE A 244 -2.99 -0.35 -0.97
N ASN A 245 -4.24 -0.24 -0.51
CA ASN A 245 -4.50 0.23 0.86
C ASN A 245 -5.65 -0.48 1.56
N ASN A 246 -5.65 -0.46 2.90
CA ASN A 246 -6.72 -1.05 3.72
C ASN A 246 -7.01 -2.54 3.45
N ASN A 247 -6.06 -3.30 2.88
CA ASN A 247 -6.21 -4.74 2.69
C ASN A 247 -5.64 -5.47 3.90
N ARG A 248 -6.43 -5.57 4.98
CA ARG A 248 -5.99 -6.03 6.31
C ARG A 248 -5.38 -7.44 6.36
N PHE A 249 -5.61 -8.26 5.33
CA PHE A 249 -5.11 -9.63 5.22
C PHE A 249 -4.02 -9.78 4.16
N LEU A 250 -3.66 -8.70 3.44
CA LEU A 250 -2.68 -8.74 2.38
C LEU A 250 -1.27 -8.84 2.98
N GLU A 251 -0.70 -10.04 2.92
CA GLU A 251 0.62 -10.38 3.46
C GLU A 251 1.71 -10.34 2.37
N ASN A 252 1.33 -10.49 1.10
CA ASN A 252 2.28 -10.57 -0.01
C ASN A 252 1.86 -9.67 -1.18
N LEU A 253 2.73 -8.75 -1.58
CA LEU A 253 2.52 -7.88 -2.74
C LEU A 253 3.76 -7.89 -3.64
N PHE A 254 3.63 -8.57 -4.77
CA PHE A 254 4.69 -8.67 -5.77
C PHE A 254 4.30 -7.90 -7.03
N ALA A 255 5.17 -6.99 -7.48
CA ALA A 255 4.97 -6.30 -8.74
C ALA A 255 6.32 -6.03 -9.45
N SER A 256 6.44 -6.45 -10.70
CA SER A 256 7.66 -6.21 -11.50
C SER A 256 7.64 -4.87 -12.24
N LEU A 257 7.09 -3.84 -11.59
CA LEU A 257 7.03 -2.48 -12.10
C LEU A 257 8.45 -1.93 -12.26
N GLU A 258 8.71 -1.26 -13.37
CA GLU A 258 9.93 -0.50 -13.64
C GLU A 258 9.70 1.00 -13.47
N SER A 259 8.48 1.49 -13.69
CA SER A 259 8.14 2.91 -13.58
C SER A 259 6.73 3.17 -13.05
N VAL A 260 6.58 4.12 -12.13
CA VAL A 260 5.29 4.68 -11.70
C VAL A 260 5.27 6.20 -11.93
N THR A 261 4.44 6.68 -12.84
CA THR A 261 4.56 8.06 -13.38
C THR A 261 3.80 9.13 -12.59
N LYS A 262 2.94 8.76 -11.63
CA LYS A 262 2.21 9.72 -10.79
C LYS A 262 2.34 9.40 -9.31
N GLN A 263 1.87 8.23 -8.87
CA GLN A 263 1.80 7.93 -7.45
C GLN A 263 1.91 6.44 -7.17
N LEU A 264 2.80 6.07 -6.25
CA LEU A 264 2.85 4.75 -5.62
C LEU A 264 2.55 4.91 -4.13
N THR A 265 1.44 4.33 -3.67
CA THR A 265 1.06 4.34 -2.25
C THR A 265 0.72 2.94 -1.77
N VAL A 266 1.33 2.54 -0.67
CA VAL A 266 1.00 1.28 0.04
C VAL A 266 0.84 1.61 1.52
N HIS A 267 -0.34 1.38 2.10
CA HIS A 267 -0.60 1.67 3.53
C HIS A 267 -1.75 0.85 4.12
N SER A 268 -1.83 0.74 5.46
CA SER A 268 -2.95 0.10 6.16
C SER A 268 -3.24 -1.35 5.70
N ASN A 269 -2.24 -2.11 5.28
CA ASN A 269 -2.41 -3.52 4.88
C ASN A 269 -2.12 -4.46 6.07
N ALA A 270 -1.90 -5.76 5.84
CA ALA A 270 -1.50 -6.65 6.92
C ALA A 270 -0.16 -6.21 7.51
N LYS A 271 0.00 -6.38 8.82
CA LYS A 271 1.22 -5.99 9.53
C LYS A 271 2.47 -6.70 9.02
N GLU A 272 2.30 -7.92 8.51
CA GLU A 272 3.38 -8.76 7.99
C GLU A 272 3.61 -8.56 6.47
N LEU A 273 3.02 -7.53 5.85
CA LEU A 273 3.13 -7.30 4.40
C LEU A 273 4.58 -7.24 3.90
N GLU A 274 4.94 -8.21 3.07
CA GLU A 274 6.16 -8.20 2.26
C GLU A 274 5.89 -7.54 0.90
N LEU A 275 6.64 -6.48 0.59
CA LEU A 275 6.52 -5.70 -0.63
C LEU A 275 7.76 -5.86 -1.53
N ASP A 276 7.61 -6.53 -2.66
CA ASP A 276 8.68 -6.65 -3.65
C ASP A 276 8.46 -5.71 -4.83
N LEU A 277 9.30 -4.67 -4.90
CA LEU A 277 9.41 -3.72 -6.00
C LEU A 277 10.84 -3.71 -6.53
N SER A 278 11.53 -4.85 -6.53
CA SER A 278 12.95 -4.97 -6.87
C SER A 278 13.30 -4.47 -8.28
N ASN A 279 12.32 -4.41 -9.18
CA ASN A 279 12.50 -3.94 -10.56
C ASN A 279 12.22 -2.45 -10.75
N LEU A 280 11.75 -1.74 -9.73
CA LEU A 280 11.35 -0.35 -9.86
C LEU A 280 12.58 0.55 -10.03
N HIS A 281 12.65 1.31 -11.12
CA HIS A 281 13.77 2.22 -11.44
C HIS A 281 13.42 3.67 -11.14
N THR A 282 12.19 4.07 -11.49
CA THR A 282 11.73 5.46 -11.39
C THR A 282 10.34 5.52 -10.79
N VAL A 283 10.11 6.48 -9.90
CA VAL A 283 8.77 6.81 -9.41
C VAL A 283 8.61 8.32 -9.34
N GLU A 284 7.41 8.80 -9.63
CA GLU A 284 7.08 10.20 -9.45
C GLU A 284 7.00 10.53 -7.96
N ASN A 285 5.99 9.99 -7.26
CA ASN A 285 5.81 10.14 -5.82
C ASN A 285 5.59 8.77 -5.18
N MET A 286 6.25 8.52 -4.03
CA MET A 286 6.14 7.25 -3.31
C MET A 286 5.91 7.45 -1.82
N THR A 287 4.88 6.80 -1.28
CA THR A 287 4.63 6.70 0.17
C THR A 287 4.42 5.24 0.55
N ILE A 288 5.29 4.72 1.40
CA ILE A 288 5.24 3.37 1.94
C ILE A 288 4.97 3.44 3.43
N LYS A 289 3.85 2.87 3.86
CA LYS A 289 3.42 2.82 5.25
C LYS A 289 2.95 1.43 5.64
N ASP A 290 3.19 1.05 6.90
CA ASP A 290 2.72 -0.23 7.49
C ASP A 290 3.23 -1.48 6.76
N VAL A 291 4.49 -1.49 6.29
CA VAL A 291 5.12 -2.63 5.58
C VAL A 291 6.15 -3.34 6.48
N SER A 292 6.22 -4.68 6.40
CA SER A 292 7.13 -5.52 7.20
C SER A 292 8.50 -5.70 6.56
N GLU A 293 8.54 -5.86 5.24
CA GLU A 293 9.76 -5.97 4.42
C GLU A 293 9.52 -5.28 3.07
N ILE A 294 10.54 -4.57 2.58
CA ILE A 294 10.49 -3.97 1.25
C ILE A 294 11.78 -4.20 0.46
N LYS A 295 11.64 -4.52 -0.82
CA LYS A 295 12.77 -4.64 -1.77
C LYS A 295 12.69 -3.54 -2.84
N LEU A 296 13.72 -2.70 -2.90
CA LEU A 296 13.85 -1.57 -3.84
C LEU A 296 15.24 -1.52 -4.50
N ALA A 297 15.73 -2.68 -4.94
CA ALA A 297 17.12 -2.83 -5.39
C ALA A 297 17.53 -1.93 -6.57
N LYS A 298 16.59 -1.57 -7.44
CA LYS A 298 16.86 -0.82 -8.69
C LYS A 298 16.42 0.64 -8.67
N LEU A 299 15.83 1.13 -7.57
CA LEU A 299 15.26 2.48 -7.55
C LEU A 299 16.38 3.51 -7.65
N SER A 300 16.40 4.27 -8.74
CA SER A 300 17.49 5.21 -9.06
C SER A 300 17.07 6.67 -8.99
N SER A 301 15.78 6.98 -9.18
CA SER A 301 15.28 8.38 -9.19
C SER A 301 13.86 8.50 -8.66
N VAL A 302 13.62 9.55 -7.88
CA VAL A 302 12.28 10.00 -7.45
C VAL A 302 12.05 11.45 -7.85
N ASN A 303 11.01 11.71 -8.64
CA ASN A 303 10.76 13.05 -9.22
C ASN A 303 9.94 13.99 -8.31
N SER A 304 9.38 13.46 -7.24
CA SER A 304 8.68 14.16 -6.18
C SER A 304 9.21 13.65 -4.85
N SER A 305 8.35 13.36 -3.87
CA SER A 305 8.74 12.87 -2.55
C SER A 305 8.84 11.35 -2.47
N LEU A 306 9.70 10.90 -1.56
CA LEU A 306 9.92 9.51 -1.17
C LEU A 306 9.76 9.38 0.35
N GLU A 307 8.72 8.71 0.80
CA GLU A 307 8.40 8.64 2.23
C GLU A 307 8.21 7.20 2.70
N PHE A 308 8.86 6.86 3.82
CA PHE A 308 8.71 5.61 4.54
C PHE A 308 8.22 5.94 5.95
N ILE A 309 6.98 5.56 6.26
CA ILE A 309 6.26 5.98 7.46
C ILE A 309 5.81 4.74 8.26
N GLU A 310 6.03 4.70 9.57
CA GLU A 310 5.46 3.67 10.47
C GLU A 310 5.74 2.19 10.07
N ASN A 311 6.79 1.93 9.29
CA ASN A 311 7.09 0.57 8.84
C ASN A 311 7.77 -0.27 9.92
N GLN A 312 7.71 -1.60 9.74
CA GLN A 312 8.25 -2.58 10.69
C GLN A 312 9.59 -3.19 10.25
N PHE A 313 10.04 -2.93 9.02
CA PHE A 313 11.33 -3.41 8.52
C PHE A 313 12.51 -2.88 9.36
N SER A 314 13.52 -3.72 9.54
CA SER A 314 14.75 -3.37 10.26
C SER A 314 15.87 -2.83 9.38
N SER A 315 15.76 -3.03 8.07
CA SER A 315 16.71 -2.56 7.07
C SER A 315 15.99 -1.98 5.85
N LEU A 316 16.59 -0.97 5.23
CA LEU A 316 16.11 -0.36 3.99
C LEU A 316 17.31 -0.05 3.08
N GLU A 317 17.33 -0.68 1.91
CA GLU A 317 18.45 -0.66 0.96
C GLU A 317 18.03 0.01 -0.35
N LEU A 318 18.58 1.19 -0.64
CA LEU A 318 18.43 1.93 -1.90
C LEU A 318 19.81 2.30 -2.48
N PRO A 319 20.65 1.31 -2.81
CA PRO A 319 22.04 1.55 -3.22
C PRO A 319 22.17 2.30 -4.55
N LEU A 320 21.15 2.28 -5.41
CA LEU A 320 21.16 2.96 -6.70
C LEU A 320 20.48 4.33 -6.69
N LEU A 321 19.78 4.69 -5.61
CA LEU A 321 19.05 5.95 -5.55
C LEU A 321 20.04 7.10 -5.63
N ALA A 322 19.97 7.88 -6.71
CA ALA A 322 20.85 9.01 -6.94
C ALA A 322 20.21 10.34 -6.52
N LYS A 323 18.91 10.51 -6.79
CA LYS A 323 18.22 11.80 -6.66
C LYS A 323 16.79 11.65 -6.15
N VAL A 324 16.39 12.60 -5.30
CA VAL A 324 15.01 12.87 -4.90
C VAL A 324 14.73 14.35 -5.16
N GLN A 325 13.74 14.69 -5.99
CA GLN A 325 13.42 16.11 -6.28
C GLN A 325 12.57 16.74 -5.17
N GLY A 326 11.72 15.96 -4.50
CA GLY A 326 10.92 16.40 -3.36
C GLY A 326 11.61 16.09 -2.04
N THR A 327 10.79 15.77 -1.05
CA THR A 327 11.26 15.43 0.30
C THR A 327 11.57 13.95 0.40
N LEU A 328 12.68 13.60 1.07
CA LEU A 328 12.94 12.25 1.54
C LEU A 328 12.56 12.16 3.02
N GLY A 329 11.60 11.29 3.34
CA GLY A 329 11.09 11.08 4.70
C GLY A 329 11.33 9.66 5.22
N LEU A 330 11.95 9.53 6.39
CA LEU A 330 12.05 8.32 7.19
C LEU A 330 11.42 8.60 8.56
N ILE A 331 10.15 8.23 8.74
CA ILE A 331 9.33 8.71 9.87
C ILE A 331 8.74 7.51 10.63
N ASP A 332 8.93 7.47 11.95
CA ASP A 332 8.31 6.49 12.85
C ASP A 332 8.58 5.00 12.49
N ASN A 333 9.66 4.69 11.77
CA ASN A 333 10.07 3.30 11.48
C ASN A 333 10.86 2.73 12.67
N LYS A 334 10.15 2.33 13.72
CA LYS A 334 10.73 2.05 15.06
C LYS A 334 11.82 0.98 15.08
N ASN A 335 11.75 -0.01 14.18
CA ASN A 335 12.72 -1.12 14.12
C ASN A 335 13.91 -0.83 13.19
N LEU A 336 13.92 0.31 12.50
CA LEU A 336 14.89 0.62 11.45
C LEU A 336 16.28 0.86 12.02
N LYS A 337 17.23 0.00 11.65
CA LYS A 337 18.63 0.01 12.14
C LYS A 337 19.65 0.19 11.03
N LYS A 338 19.37 -0.35 9.85
CA LYS A 338 20.31 -0.39 8.72
C LYS A 338 19.70 0.33 7.53
N LEU A 339 20.43 1.29 7.00
CA LEU A 339 20.01 2.11 5.87
C LEU A 339 21.17 2.18 4.87
N ASN A 340 20.86 2.15 3.59
CA ASN A 340 21.85 2.31 2.53
C ASN A 340 21.33 3.25 1.45
N PHE A 341 21.84 4.48 1.44
CA PHE A 341 21.62 5.48 0.41
C PHE A 341 22.98 5.92 -0.19
N SER A 342 23.87 4.95 -0.38
CA SER A 342 25.28 5.18 -0.71
C SER A 342 25.53 5.95 -2.01
N ASN A 343 24.55 6.02 -2.91
CA ASN A 343 24.66 6.74 -4.18
C ASN A 343 23.83 8.03 -4.24
N ALA A 344 23.10 8.38 -3.18
CA ALA A 344 22.28 9.58 -3.16
C ALA A 344 23.17 10.82 -3.08
N THR A 345 23.06 11.70 -4.07
CA THR A 345 23.87 12.93 -4.16
C THR A 345 23.06 14.19 -3.89
N ASP A 346 21.77 14.18 -4.26
CA ASP A 346 20.92 15.38 -4.23
C ASP A 346 19.52 15.05 -3.73
N ILE A 347 19.05 15.83 -2.75
CA ILE A 347 17.65 15.87 -2.32
C ILE A 347 17.18 17.31 -2.52
N GLN A 348 16.38 17.61 -3.54
CA GLN A 348 16.03 19.02 -3.83
C GLN A 348 14.97 19.60 -2.90
N GLY A 349 14.14 18.77 -2.27
CA GLY A 349 13.26 19.17 -1.17
C GLY A 349 13.94 19.02 0.19
N GLY A 350 13.15 18.68 1.20
CA GLY A 350 13.65 18.47 2.56
C GLY A 350 14.19 17.06 2.80
N LEU A 351 14.96 16.90 3.88
CA LEU A 351 15.34 15.60 4.41
C LEU A 351 14.82 15.46 5.84
N MET A 352 13.87 14.54 6.03
CA MET A 352 13.19 14.31 7.30
C MET A 352 13.52 12.92 7.82
N ILE A 353 14.13 12.84 9.01
CA ILE A 353 14.42 11.60 9.72
C ILE A 353 13.90 11.78 11.14
N ALA A 354 12.74 11.21 11.43
CA ALA A 354 12.04 11.46 12.70
C ALA A 354 11.59 10.16 13.35
N ASN A 355 11.79 10.05 14.67
CA ASN A 355 11.26 8.98 15.52
C ASN A 355 11.59 7.53 15.08
N ASN A 356 12.73 7.32 14.41
CA ASN A 356 13.25 5.98 14.16
C ASN A 356 14.06 5.54 15.39
N THR A 357 13.38 4.99 16.40
CA THR A 357 13.93 4.81 17.77
C THR A 357 15.16 3.90 17.86
N GLU A 358 15.32 2.94 16.95
CA GLU A 358 16.48 2.04 16.90
C GLU A 358 17.62 2.58 16.02
N LEU A 359 17.46 3.76 15.40
CA LEU A 359 18.46 4.40 14.56
C LEU A 359 19.46 5.18 15.42
N ALA A 360 20.60 4.55 15.72
CA ALA A 360 21.65 5.15 16.56
C ALA A 360 22.50 6.23 15.86
N LYS A 361 22.51 6.28 14.52
CA LYS A 361 23.36 7.21 13.74
C LYS A 361 22.77 7.52 12.38
N ILE A 362 23.08 8.71 11.86
CA ILE A 362 22.73 9.16 10.51
C ILE A 362 24.01 9.21 9.68
N ASP A 363 24.45 8.07 9.11
CA ASP A 363 25.72 7.93 8.37
C ASP A 363 25.59 7.19 7.02
N PHE A 364 24.35 7.01 6.55
CA PHE A 364 24.02 6.21 5.36
C PHE A 364 23.95 7.02 4.05
N PHE A 365 24.39 8.28 4.09
CA PHE A 365 24.43 9.22 2.97
C PHE A 365 25.86 9.71 2.65
N PRO A 366 26.83 8.83 2.36
CA PRO A 366 28.24 9.20 2.20
C PRO A 366 28.51 10.16 1.03
N LYS A 367 27.64 10.20 0.01
CA LYS A 367 27.80 11.05 -1.20
C LYS A 367 26.82 12.21 -1.26
N LEU A 368 25.99 12.43 -0.23
CA LEU A 368 24.98 13.49 -0.26
C LEU A 368 25.67 14.84 -0.21
N ARG A 369 25.46 15.65 -1.25
CA ARG A 369 26.14 16.95 -1.44
C ARG A 369 25.23 18.13 -1.14
N GLN A 370 23.95 17.99 -1.47
CA GLN A 370 23.00 19.08 -1.39
C GLN A 370 21.62 18.63 -0.91
N ILE A 371 21.05 19.44 -0.03
CA ILE A 371 19.63 19.41 0.33
C ILE A 371 19.03 20.77 -0.05
N GLY A 372 18.02 20.78 -0.92
CA GLY A 372 17.44 22.00 -1.48
C GLY A 372 16.31 22.61 -0.62
N GLY A 373 15.90 21.92 0.44
CA GLY A 373 15.05 22.41 1.51
C GLY A 373 15.62 22.08 2.89
N ALA A 374 14.77 22.19 3.91
CA ALA A 374 15.19 22.07 5.30
C ALA A 374 15.58 20.63 5.71
N ILE A 375 16.42 20.54 6.72
CA ILE A 375 16.65 19.29 7.47
C ILE A 375 15.73 19.25 8.68
N TYR A 376 15.11 18.10 8.91
CA TYR A 376 14.39 17.79 10.15
C TYR A 376 14.83 16.43 10.70
N PHE A 377 15.67 16.45 11.72
CA PHE A 377 16.17 15.26 12.41
C PHE A 377 15.67 15.22 13.84
N GLU A 378 14.88 14.21 14.19
CA GLU A 378 14.40 13.99 15.56
C GLU A 378 14.53 12.52 15.96
N GLY A 379 15.12 12.24 17.13
CA GLY A 379 15.20 10.87 17.65
C GLY A 379 16.17 10.67 18.81
N SER A 380 16.91 9.57 18.76
CA SER A 380 17.86 9.12 19.79
C SER A 380 19.24 8.78 19.19
N PHE A 381 19.58 9.36 18.03
CA PHE A 381 20.86 9.13 17.38
C PHE A 381 22.01 9.89 18.08
N ASP A 382 23.17 9.27 18.18
CA ASP A 382 24.35 9.81 18.86
C ASP A 382 25.24 10.60 17.89
N LYS A 383 25.12 10.34 16.58
CA LYS A 383 25.99 10.91 15.56
C LYS A 383 25.25 11.19 14.25
N ILE A 384 25.62 12.30 13.61
CA ILE A 384 25.32 12.61 12.21
C ILE A 384 26.66 12.62 11.46
N ASP A 385 26.74 11.97 10.31
CA ASP A 385 27.95 11.89 9.48
C ASP A 385 27.57 12.02 8.00
N LEU A 386 27.76 13.23 7.46
CA LEU A 386 27.40 13.60 6.08
C LEU A 386 28.62 14.22 5.38
N PRO A 387 29.67 13.43 5.08
CA PRO A 387 31.01 13.93 4.79
C PRO A 387 31.13 14.77 3.51
N GLU A 388 30.26 14.53 2.53
CA GLU A 388 30.23 15.30 1.28
C GLU A 388 29.21 16.46 1.28
N LEU A 389 28.46 16.65 2.37
CA LEU A 389 27.40 17.66 2.43
C LEU A 389 27.99 19.06 2.45
N LYS A 390 27.61 19.87 1.46
CA LYS A 390 28.13 21.23 1.27
C LYS A 390 27.06 22.31 1.38
N LEU A 391 25.80 21.94 1.18
CA LEU A 391 24.70 22.90 1.12
C LEU A 391 23.39 22.28 1.63
N VAL A 392 22.74 23.02 2.53
CA VAL A 392 21.34 22.82 2.89
C VAL A 392 20.66 24.17 2.76
N LYS A 393 19.59 24.26 1.98
CA LYS A 393 18.81 25.49 1.86
C LYS A 393 17.69 25.51 2.91
N GLY A 394 17.37 26.67 3.45
CA GLY A 394 16.39 26.80 4.53
C GLY A 394 16.99 26.50 5.91
N SER A 395 16.17 25.92 6.78
CA SER A 395 16.49 25.72 8.20
C SER A 395 16.98 24.30 8.51
N ALA A 396 17.63 24.13 9.66
CA ALA A 396 17.99 22.82 10.20
C ALA A 396 17.38 22.68 11.60
N TYR A 397 16.50 21.70 11.77
CA TYR A 397 16.00 21.28 13.06
C TYR A 397 16.60 19.92 13.41
N ILE A 398 17.39 19.86 14.48
CA ILE A 398 18.10 18.67 14.93
C ILE A 398 17.83 18.51 16.41
N LYS A 399 17.23 17.39 16.80
CA LYS A 399 16.93 17.08 18.19
C LYS A 399 17.18 15.61 18.46
N SER A 400 18.21 15.34 19.25
CA SER A 400 18.44 14.00 19.79
C SER A 400 18.26 14.01 21.30
N SER A 401 17.68 12.92 21.80
CA SER A 401 17.67 12.61 23.23
C SER A 401 19.04 12.15 23.75
N SER A 402 19.97 11.81 22.85
CA SER A 402 21.35 11.49 23.20
C SER A 402 22.13 12.73 23.63
N GLU A 403 22.95 12.58 24.68
CA GLU A 403 23.90 13.60 25.13
C GLU A 403 25.22 13.55 24.35
N GLU A 404 25.43 12.52 23.52
CA GLU A 404 26.67 12.32 22.74
C GLU A 404 26.66 13.12 21.43
N LEU A 405 25.48 13.58 20.98
CA LEU A 405 25.35 14.34 19.74
C LEU A 405 26.12 15.66 19.81
N ASN A 406 27.07 15.83 18.90
CA ASN A 406 27.83 17.06 18.78
C ASN A 406 27.14 18.10 17.88
N CYS A 407 26.46 19.06 18.49
CA CYS A 407 25.83 20.16 17.76
C CYS A 407 26.80 21.13 17.07
N GLU A 408 28.09 21.14 17.42
CA GLU A 408 29.05 22.13 16.89
C GLU A 408 29.30 21.99 15.40
N GLU A 409 29.11 20.79 14.83
CA GLU A 409 29.27 20.56 13.39
C GLU A 409 28.36 21.47 12.56
N PHE A 410 27.15 21.72 13.05
CA PHE A 410 26.16 22.58 12.39
C PHE A 410 26.18 24.02 12.94
N THR A 411 26.51 24.22 14.23
CA THR A 411 26.41 25.54 14.88
C THR A 411 27.70 26.34 14.95
N SER A 412 28.85 25.75 14.61
CA SER A 412 30.17 26.40 14.63
C SER A 412 30.93 26.19 13.32
N PRO A 413 30.58 26.93 12.25
CA PRO A 413 31.19 26.76 10.94
C PRO A 413 32.69 27.11 10.94
N LYS A 414 33.55 26.16 10.56
CA LYS A 414 35.03 26.30 10.61
C LYS A 414 35.59 27.50 9.83
N ALA A 415 34.95 27.84 8.71
CA ALA A 415 35.36 28.95 7.83
C ALA A 415 34.45 30.19 7.97
N GLY A 416 33.72 30.31 9.09
CA GLY A 416 32.77 31.39 9.36
C GLY A 416 31.48 31.35 8.53
N ARG A 417 31.40 30.47 7.53
CA ARG A 417 30.21 30.28 6.68
C ARG A 417 29.58 28.92 6.94
N SER A 418 28.30 28.94 7.30
CA SER A 418 27.51 27.71 7.52
C SER A 418 27.23 26.98 6.20
N ILE A 419 27.12 25.66 6.25
CA ILE A 419 26.57 24.88 5.12
C ILE A 419 25.06 25.06 4.98
N ILE A 420 24.38 25.47 6.05
CA ILE A 420 22.96 25.83 6.08
C ILE A 420 22.81 27.27 5.60
N ARG A 421 21.89 27.53 4.67
CA ARG A 421 21.67 28.84 4.04
C ARG A 421 20.21 29.27 4.11
N GLY A 422 19.94 30.46 4.66
CA GLY A 422 18.62 31.10 4.62
C GLY A 422 17.64 30.59 5.68
N GLY A 423 18.02 30.62 6.96
CA GLY A 423 17.14 30.13 8.01
C GLY A 423 17.76 30.05 9.41
N LYS A 424 17.20 29.15 10.21
CA LYS A 424 17.60 28.91 11.60
C LYS A 424 18.13 27.50 11.77
N ILE A 425 19.18 27.36 12.54
CA ILE A 425 19.70 26.08 13.04
C ILE A 425 19.27 25.96 14.49
N GLU A 426 18.52 24.92 14.81
CA GLU A 426 18.18 24.51 16.17
C GLU A 426 18.75 23.12 16.38
N CYS A 427 19.76 23.00 17.23
CA CYS A 427 20.35 21.71 17.57
C CYS A 427 20.23 21.46 19.07
N THR A 428 19.55 20.37 19.42
CA THR A 428 19.38 19.91 20.80
C THR A 428 20.02 18.53 20.97
N SER A 429 20.89 18.41 21.97
CA SER A 429 21.59 17.19 22.37
C SER A 429 21.31 16.96 23.85
N GLY A 430 20.44 15.98 24.14
CA GLY A 430 19.90 15.75 25.47
C GLY A 430 19.20 17.00 26.01
N MET A 431 19.79 17.62 27.04
CA MET A 431 19.26 18.84 27.68
C MET A 431 19.88 20.15 27.17
N LYS A 432 20.92 20.06 26.34
CA LYS A 432 21.65 21.22 25.81
C LYS A 432 21.06 21.61 24.46
N SER A 433 20.79 22.90 24.28
CA SER A 433 20.30 23.42 23.01
C SER A 433 21.16 24.58 22.53
N LYS A 434 21.42 24.61 21.24
CA LYS A 434 22.16 25.65 20.53
C LYS A 434 21.32 26.12 19.36
N MET A 435 21.23 27.44 19.22
CA MET A 435 20.54 28.09 18.12
C MET A 435 21.49 29.04 17.39
N LEU A 436 21.42 29.01 16.06
CA LEU A 436 22.18 29.88 15.18
C LEU A 436 21.25 30.41 14.08
N ASN A 437 21.23 31.73 13.87
CA ASN A 437 20.55 32.32 12.72
C ASN A 437 21.55 32.57 11.60
N VAL A 438 21.20 32.21 10.37
CA VAL A 438 22.05 32.34 9.19
C VAL A 438 21.29 32.96 8.02
N ASP A 439 21.95 33.85 7.28
CA ASP A 439 21.39 34.43 6.04
C ASP A 439 21.52 33.48 4.84
N GLU A 440 21.06 33.93 3.67
CA GLU A 440 21.11 33.16 2.41
C GLU A 440 22.54 32.90 1.94
N GLU A 441 23.48 33.77 2.29
CA GLU A 441 24.91 33.63 2.07
C GLU A 441 25.62 32.85 3.18
N GLY A 442 24.88 32.30 4.15
CA GLY A 442 25.33 31.51 5.30
C GLY A 442 26.26 32.23 6.28
N ASN A 443 26.22 33.56 6.31
CA ASN A 443 26.84 34.34 7.38
C ASN A 443 26.01 34.19 8.66
N VAL A 444 26.70 34.18 9.79
CA VAL A 444 26.07 34.06 11.10
C VAL A 444 25.53 35.42 11.55
N LEU A 445 24.22 35.50 11.77
CA LEU A 445 23.54 36.71 12.25
C LEU A 445 23.48 36.78 13.79
N GLY A 446 23.50 35.62 14.46
CA GLY A 446 23.46 35.54 15.91
C GLY A 446 23.43 34.11 16.44
N LYS A 447 23.96 33.93 17.65
CA LYS A 447 24.07 32.63 18.34
C LYS A 447 23.43 32.72 19.73
N GLN A 448 22.72 31.68 20.13
CA GLN A 448 22.16 31.53 21.47
C GLN A 448 22.43 30.09 21.94
N GLU A 449 22.80 29.93 23.21
CA GLU A 449 23.00 28.62 23.81
C GLU A 449 22.24 28.57 25.14
N THR A 450 21.56 27.46 25.39
CA THR A 450 20.83 27.22 26.63
C THR A 450 21.17 25.83 27.14
N ASP A 451 21.63 25.75 28.39
CA ASP A 451 21.80 24.50 29.10
C ASP A 451 20.68 24.40 30.15
N ASN A 452 19.76 23.46 29.97
CA ASN A 452 18.63 23.28 30.89
C ASN A 452 18.98 22.30 32.02
N ASP A 453 20.23 22.26 32.45
CA ASP A 453 20.65 21.49 33.61
C ASP A 453 19.98 22.06 34.88
N ASN A 454 18.85 21.48 35.29
CA ASN A 454 18.19 21.75 36.58
C ASN A 454 18.96 21.10 37.76
N GLY A 455 20.29 21.15 37.70
CA GLY A 455 21.19 20.27 38.43
C GLY A 455 22.21 20.97 39.31
N LYS A 456 22.03 22.22 39.75
CA LYS A 456 22.82 22.79 40.87
C LYS A 456 21.99 23.77 41.69
N LYS A 457 21.26 23.24 42.69
CA LYS A 457 20.91 24.02 43.88
C LYS A 457 22.21 24.41 44.58
N GLU A 458 22.76 25.56 44.24
CA GLU A 458 23.73 26.23 45.09
C GLU A 458 23.10 26.43 46.48
N LYS A 459 23.74 25.87 47.49
CA LYS A 459 23.46 26.13 48.91
C LYS A 459 23.86 27.58 49.24
N GLY A 460 23.07 28.54 48.77
CA GLY A 460 23.11 29.93 49.20
C GLY A 460 22.31 30.09 50.49
N LYS A 461 22.99 30.51 51.55
CA LYS A 461 22.50 30.64 52.93
C LYS A 461 21.37 31.68 53.09
N ASN A 462 20.36 31.26 53.85
CA ASN A 462 19.53 32.01 54.82
C ASN A 462 19.02 33.43 54.53
N GLY A 463 17.69 33.54 54.58
CA GLY A 463 16.90 34.76 54.86
C GLY A 463 16.19 35.29 53.60
N ALA A 464 14.88 35.52 53.55
CA ALA A 464 13.82 35.55 54.53
C ALA A 464 12.49 35.19 53.86
N LYS A 465 11.50 34.83 54.68
CA LYS A 465 10.13 34.45 54.31
C LYS A 465 9.44 35.43 53.35
N SER A 466 8.82 34.91 52.29
CA SER A 466 7.51 35.37 51.84
C SER A 466 6.69 34.19 51.30
N GLN A 467 5.59 33.88 51.98
CA GLN A 467 4.57 32.94 51.56
C GLN A 467 3.76 33.55 50.39
N GLY A 468 3.40 32.74 49.39
CA GLY A 468 2.50 33.20 48.33
C GLY A 468 2.20 32.18 47.23
N SER A 469 1.25 31.28 47.52
CA SER A 469 0.42 30.46 46.61
C SER A 469 1.04 29.79 45.37
N SER A 470 1.17 28.46 45.48
CA SER A 470 1.31 27.54 44.36
C SER A 470 0.02 27.48 43.52
N LYS A 471 0.05 27.98 42.28
CA LYS A 471 -0.88 27.58 41.23
C LYS A 471 -0.14 26.66 40.26
N LYS A 472 -0.58 25.41 40.27
CA LYS A 472 -0.15 24.31 39.42
C LYS A 472 -0.59 24.62 37.98
N MET A 473 0.34 24.95 37.09
CA MET A 473 0.09 25.07 35.66
C MET A 473 0.63 23.81 34.98
N GLU A 474 -0.30 23.01 34.45
CA GLU A 474 -0.03 21.87 33.58
C GLU A 474 0.58 22.37 32.27
N ASN A 475 1.83 22.00 32.01
CA ASN A 475 2.46 22.17 30.71
C ASN A 475 1.87 21.15 29.73
N SER A 476 0.83 21.57 29.02
CA SER A 476 0.45 20.94 27.74
C SER A 476 1.28 21.59 26.63
N ALA A 477 2.09 20.78 25.96
CA ALA A 477 2.95 21.21 24.85
C ALA A 477 2.08 21.62 23.63
N PRO A 478 2.33 22.78 23.00
CA PRO A 478 1.54 23.22 21.84
C PRO A 478 2.06 22.53 20.56
N LYS A 479 1.28 21.57 20.05
CA LYS A 479 1.55 20.83 18.80
C LYS A 479 1.41 21.64 17.50
N ASN A 480 1.16 22.95 17.53
CA ASN A 480 0.66 23.66 16.35
C ASN A 480 1.55 24.78 15.77
N ILE A 481 2.79 24.97 16.20
CA ILE A 481 3.60 26.09 15.67
C ILE A 481 4.28 25.76 14.32
N PHE A 482 4.56 24.49 14.00
CA PHE A 482 5.34 24.16 12.80
C PHE A 482 4.52 23.95 11.51
N ILE A 483 3.20 23.73 11.60
CA ILE A 483 2.35 23.56 10.40
C ILE A 483 2.21 24.90 9.64
N ASP A 484 2.26 26.03 10.35
CA ASP A 484 2.06 27.35 9.72
C ASP A 484 3.25 27.82 8.88
N ALA A 485 4.49 27.48 9.26
CA ALA A 485 5.66 27.84 8.48
C ALA A 485 5.68 27.16 7.09
N PHE A 486 5.17 25.93 7.01
CA PHE A 486 5.12 25.19 5.75
C PHE A 486 3.99 25.67 4.83
N LYS A 487 2.84 26.09 5.38
CA LYS A 487 1.76 26.68 4.57
C LYS A 487 2.15 28.02 3.96
N MET A 488 2.93 28.84 4.67
CA MET A 488 3.36 30.15 4.15
C MET A 488 4.31 30.03 2.96
N SER A 489 5.16 28.99 2.89
CA SER A 489 6.05 28.79 1.73
C SER A 489 5.28 28.34 0.48
N VAL A 490 4.20 27.58 0.62
CA VAL A 490 3.38 27.15 -0.51
C VAL A 490 2.57 28.34 -1.08
N TYR A 491 2.06 29.23 -0.23
CA TYR A 491 1.34 30.43 -0.70
C TYR A 491 2.24 31.40 -1.49
N ALA A 492 3.52 31.53 -1.11
CA ALA A 492 4.46 32.40 -1.84
C ALA A 492 4.79 31.87 -3.25
N VAL A 493 4.83 30.55 -3.44
CA VAL A 493 5.08 29.96 -4.77
C VAL A 493 3.86 30.13 -5.68
N PHE A 494 2.63 30.07 -5.14
CA PHE A 494 1.41 30.25 -5.94
C PHE A 494 1.17 31.71 -6.35
N THR A 495 1.54 32.70 -5.52
CA THR A 495 1.37 34.11 -5.92
C THR A 495 2.34 34.53 -7.03
N VAL A 496 3.56 33.98 -7.05
CA VAL A 496 4.52 34.26 -8.15
C VAL A 496 4.07 33.63 -9.46
N LEU A 497 3.46 32.44 -9.43
CA LEU A 497 2.92 31.80 -10.64
C LEU A 497 1.66 32.52 -11.18
N PHE A 498 0.82 33.08 -10.32
CA PHE A 498 -0.36 33.81 -10.77
C PHE A 498 -0.04 35.12 -11.49
N SER A 499 1.06 35.80 -11.14
CA SER A 499 1.50 37.03 -11.80
C SER A 499 2.24 36.82 -13.13
N ILE A 500 2.53 35.58 -13.53
CA ILE A 500 3.14 35.28 -14.83
C ILE A 500 2.07 34.87 -15.87
N ILE A 501 0.88 34.46 -15.42
CA ILE A 501 -0.20 33.97 -16.29
C ILE A 501 -1.29 35.03 -16.55
N PHE A 502 -1.40 36.06 -15.71
CA PHE A 502 -2.25 37.24 -15.92
C PHE A 502 -1.41 38.51 -15.95
#